data_AF-A0A9P0AJ36-F1
#
_entry.id   AF-A0A9P0AJ36-F1
#
_cell.length_a   1.000
_cell.length_b   1.000
_cell.length_c   1.000
_cell.angle_alpha   90.00
_cell.angle_beta   90.00
_cell.angle_gamma   90.00
#
_symmetry.space_group_name_H-M   'P 1'
#
loop_
_entity.id
_entity.type
_entity.pdbx_description
1 polymer ?
#
loop_
_entity_poly.entity_id
_entity_poly.type
_entity_poly.pdbx_seq_one_letter_code
_entity_poly.pdbx_strand_id
1 'polypeptide(L)'
;MRSCCACGDVALEPSEGQPKFNEQPNRVEIYEETVEVLAPEVNKLLNFMYFQRRAIETFCAEVKRLSHAEKRKDFASEAYLLTLGKCINMFAVLDEVKNMKSKVVPILGDMQIASFTYIKRSKHFDPGKWPLSSSTTISLQADLMVHLLQIREDYIKYIFELAIYINTTFKEMRTDKENKETADLALRGLQLLSEWSSAVTELYSWKLLHSTDHHQIEECPQEAEEYERFCIESSMPWILTDHILCTKEPSMTEYVLYPLDLYNDSAYYALTLFRKQFLYDEVEAGINLCFDQFVYKLSEQILAHYNCTNNISQQVFC
;
A
#
# COMPACT_ATOMS: atom_id res chain seq x y z
N MET A 1 41.14 -0.47 17.96
CA MET A 1 42.19 -1.09 17.13
C MET A 1 41.51 -2.12 16.22
N ARG A 2 41.85 -2.10 14.91
CA ARG A 2 41.12 -2.63 13.71
C ARG A 2 40.02 -1.66 13.27
N SER A 3 40.13 -0.75 12.28
CA SER A 3 40.86 -0.58 11.00
C SER A 3 40.29 -1.33 9.79
N CYS A 4 40.06 -0.53 8.73
CA CYS A 4 39.61 -0.79 7.34
C CYS A 4 38.08 -0.85 7.13
N CYS A 5 37.43 -0.08 6.24
CA CYS A 5 37.87 0.53 4.98
C CYS A 5 37.31 1.96 4.78
N ALA A 6 38.09 2.78 4.07
CA ALA A 6 37.71 4.09 3.59
C ALA A 6 36.74 3.99 2.40
N CYS A 7 35.58 4.64 2.49
CA CYS A 7 34.80 5.01 1.31
C CYS A 7 35.36 6.35 0.81
N GLY A 8 36.05 6.30 -0.32
CA GLY A 8 36.46 7.49 -1.05
C GLY A 8 35.28 8.09 -1.80
N ASP A 9 35.25 9.42 -1.82
CA ASP A 9 34.35 10.24 -2.62
C ASP A 9 34.35 9.79 -4.09
N VAL A 10 33.19 9.32 -4.59
CA VAL A 10 32.99 9.12 -6.03
C VAL A 10 32.28 10.35 -6.56
N ALA A 11 33.07 11.30 -7.04
CA ALA A 11 32.59 12.34 -7.92
C ALA A 11 32.02 11.70 -9.19
N LEU A 12 30.84 12.18 -9.62
CA LEU A 12 30.21 11.85 -10.91
C LEU A 12 31.15 12.21 -12.06
N GLU A 13 31.88 11.23 -12.58
CA GLU A 13 32.55 11.36 -13.88
C GLU A 13 31.57 11.13 -15.03
N PRO A 14 31.75 11.83 -16.18
CA PRO A 14 30.88 11.67 -17.34
C PRO A 14 31.08 10.28 -17.98
N SER A 15 30.01 9.76 -18.58
CA SER A 15 29.92 8.45 -19.25
C SER A 15 31.14 8.03 -20.11
N GLU A 16 32.05 7.25 -19.54
CA GLU A 16 33.12 6.52 -20.26
C GLU A 16 32.81 5.01 -20.32
N GLY A 17 31.71 4.61 -20.98
CA GLY A 17 31.26 3.20 -21.01
C GLY A 17 31.38 2.46 -22.35
N GLN A 18 31.42 3.15 -23.49
CA GLN A 18 31.25 2.48 -24.78
C GLN A 18 32.52 1.90 -25.45
N PRO A 19 33.76 2.34 -25.21
CA PRO A 19 34.92 1.80 -25.94
C PRO A 19 35.40 0.42 -25.46
N LYS A 20 35.23 0.07 -24.17
CA LYS A 20 35.81 -1.16 -23.59
C LYS A 20 35.00 -2.43 -23.86
N PHE A 21 33.74 -2.33 -24.26
CA PHE A 21 32.86 -3.49 -24.46
C PHE A 21 33.18 -4.29 -25.73
N ASN A 22 33.70 -3.64 -26.78
CA ASN A 22 33.98 -4.31 -28.05
C ASN A 22 35.24 -5.19 -28.02
N GLU A 23 36.14 -5.01 -27.06
CA GLU A 23 37.40 -5.75 -26.94
C GLU A 23 37.34 -6.88 -25.89
N GLN A 24 36.18 -7.08 -25.25
CA GLN A 24 36.01 -8.12 -24.24
C GLN A 24 35.94 -9.53 -24.88
N PRO A 25 36.81 -10.48 -24.46
CA PRO A 25 36.87 -11.81 -25.06
C PRO A 25 35.61 -12.65 -24.81
N ASN A 26 34.88 -12.39 -23.72
CA ASN A 26 33.62 -13.07 -23.33
C ASN A 26 32.36 -12.34 -23.81
N ARG A 27 32.48 -11.35 -24.69
CA ARG A 27 31.35 -10.56 -25.21
C ARG A 27 30.23 -11.41 -25.81
N VAL A 28 30.59 -12.43 -26.59
CA VAL A 28 29.63 -13.31 -27.28
C VAL A 28 28.86 -14.15 -26.27
N GLU A 29 29.56 -14.74 -25.29
CA GLU A 29 28.98 -15.54 -24.22
C GLU A 29 28.01 -14.70 -23.36
N ILE A 30 28.41 -13.49 -22.97
CA ILE A 30 27.53 -12.55 -22.25
C ILE A 30 26.26 -12.25 -23.07
N TYR A 31 26.38 -12.03 -24.38
CA TYR A 31 25.20 -11.77 -25.21
C TYR A 31 24.29 -12.99 -25.34
N GLU A 32 24.85 -14.18 -25.51
CA GLU A 32 24.08 -15.43 -25.62
C GLU A 32 23.31 -15.69 -24.31
N GLU A 33 23.96 -15.58 -23.16
CA GLU A 33 23.31 -15.70 -21.85
C GLU A 33 22.26 -14.61 -21.62
N THR A 34 22.55 -13.37 -22.00
CA THR A 34 21.60 -12.25 -21.89
C THR A 34 20.34 -12.53 -22.71
N VAL A 35 20.49 -13.04 -23.93
CA VAL A 35 19.36 -13.40 -24.78
C VAL A 35 18.59 -14.57 -24.18
N GLU A 36 19.26 -15.59 -23.65
CA GLU A 36 18.61 -16.73 -23.02
C GLU A 36 17.75 -16.32 -21.81
N VAL A 37 18.28 -15.46 -20.94
CA VAL A 37 17.57 -14.96 -19.75
C VAL A 37 16.41 -14.03 -20.13
N LEU A 38 16.61 -13.13 -21.09
CA LEU A 38 15.61 -12.11 -21.44
C LEU A 38 14.54 -12.60 -22.41
N ALA A 39 14.81 -13.61 -23.25
CA ALA A 39 13.86 -14.13 -24.23
C ALA A 39 12.46 -14.47 -23.65
N PRO A 40 12.32 -15.22 -22.54
CA PRO A 40 11.01 -15.49 -21.95
C PRO A 40 10.31 -14.22 -21.44
N GLU A 41 11.06 -13.24 -20.92
CA GLU A 41 10.49 -11.97 -20.46
C GLU A 41 10.02 -11.09 -21.63
N VAL A 42 10.78 -11.05 -22.74
CA VAL A 42 10.38 -10.37 -23.98
C VAL A 42 9.10 -10.98 -24.55
N ASN A 43 8.95 -12.30 -24.51
CA ASN A 43 7.71 -12.97 -24.93
C ASN A 43 6.51 -12.55 -24.07
N LYS A 44 6.68 -12.35 -22.76
CA LYS A 44 5.60 -11.81 -21.90
C LYS A 44 5.23 -10.38 -22.30
N LEU A 45 6.21 -9.53 -22.62
CA LEU A 45 5.97 -8.17 -23.10
C LEU A 45 5.21 -8.15 -24.44
N LEU A 46 5.57 -9.06 -25.34
CA LEU A 46 4.90 -9.21 -26.62
C LEU A 46 3.44 -9.66 -26.45
N ASN A 47 3.19 -10.65 -25.60
CA ASN A 47 1.84 -11.11 -25.24
C ASN A 47 1.02 -9.98 -24.61
N PHE A 48 1.64 -9.18 -23.73
CA PHE A 48 1.01 -8.01 -23.15
C PHE A 48 0.62 -6.98 -24.21
N MET A 49 1.50 -6.72 -25.20
CA MET A 49 1.21 -5.84 -26.33
C MET A 49 0.01 -6.35 -27.16
N TYR A 50 -0.06 -7.65 -27.43
CA TYR A 50 -1.21 -8.22 -28.15
C TYR A 50 -2.50 -8.16 -27.33
N PHE A 51 -2.42 -8.41 -26.02
CA PHE A 51 -3.57 -8.31 -25.11
C PHE A 51 -4.17 -6.89 -25.11
N GLN A 52 -3.35 -5.86 -24.87
CA GLN A 52 -3.86 -4.47 -24.83
C GLN A 52 -4.55 -4.09 -26.14
N ARG A 53 -3.96 -4.48 -27.28
CA ARG A 53 -4.49 -4.13 -28.60
C ARG A 53 -5.84 -4.79 -28.83
N ARG A 54 -5.94 -6.09 -28.57
CA ARG A 54 -7.20 -6.85 -28.72
C ARG A 54 -8.27 -6.35 -27.74
N ALA A 55 -7.89 -6.02 -26.51
CA ALA A 55 -8.80 -5.48 -25.51
C ALA A 55 -9.39 -4.13 -25.93
N ILE A 56 -8.56 -3.21 -26.45
CA ILE A 56 -9.01 -1.92 -26.99
C ILE A 56 -9.94 -2.13 -28.19
N GLU A 57 -9.56 -2.99 -29.15
CA GLU A 57 -10.37 -3.28 -30.34
C GLU A 57 -11.76 -3.81 -29.95
N THR A 58 -11.81 -4.73 -28.98
CA THR A 58 -13.06 -5.34 -28.48
C THR A 58 -13.92 -4.31 -27.72
N PHE A 59 -13.30 -3.52 -26.83
CA PHE A 59 -13.98 -2.46 -26.10
C PHE A 59 -14.59 -1.41 -27.05
N CYS A 60 -13.82 -0.95 -28.03
CA CYS A 60 -14.30 0.01 -29.01
C CYS A 60 -15.42 -0.56 -29.88
N ALA A 61 -15.38 -1.85 -30.24
CA ALA A 61 -16.45 -2.51 -30.97
C ALA A 61 -17.76 -2.51 -30.16
N GLU A 62 -17.69 -2.81 -28.86
CA GLU A 62 -18.86 -2.78 -27.98
C GLU A 62 -19.42 -1.37 -27.80
N VAL A 63 -18.56 -0.37 -27.60
CA VAL A 63 -19.00 1.03 -27.53
C VAL A 63 -19.69 1.46 -28.83
N LYS A 64 -19.15 1.07 -30.00
CA LYS A 64 -19.79 1.33 -31.30
C LYS A 64 -21.16 0.67 -31.40
N ARG A 65 -21.29 -0.59 -30.96
CA ARG A 65 -22.56 -1.33 -30.98
C ARG A 65 -23.63 -0.66 -30.12
N LEU A 66 -23.27 -0.23 -28.92
CA LEU A 66 -24.18 0.46 -27.99
C LEU A 66 -24.55 1.87 -28.47
N SER A 67 -23.66 2.52 -29.21
CA SER A 67 -23.88 3.87 -29.75
C SER A 67 -24.76 3.88 -31.01
N HIS A 68 -25.14 2.73 -31.56
CA HIS A 68 -26.02 2.65 -32.73
C HIS A 68 -27.37 3.33 -32.47
N ALA A 69 -27.91 4.05 -33.46
CA ALA A 69 -29.11 4.88 -33.29
C ALA A 69 -30.33 4.11 -32.76
N GLU A 70 -30.47 2.86 -33.17
CA GLU A 70 -31.54 1.96 -32.69
C GLU A 70 -31.24 1.39 -31.30
N LYS A 71 -29.98 1.03 -31.02
CA LYS A 71 -29.55 0.43 -29.75
C LYS A 71 -29.48 1.41 -28.59
N ARG A 72 -29.36 2.71 -28.85
CA ARG A 72 -29.42 3.76 -27.81
C ARG A 72 -30.76 3.83 -27.08
N LYS A 73 -31.82 3.28 -27.66
CA LYS A 73 -33.15 3.20 -27.05
C LYS A 73 -33.38 1.89 -26.29
N ASP A 74 -32.48 0.91 -26.46
CA ASP A 74 -32.56 -0.38 -25.79
C ASP A 74 -32.04 -0.27 -24.35
N PHE A 75 -32.54 -1.15 -23.48
CA PHE A 75 -32.07 -1.25 -22.10
C PHE A 75 -30.63 -1.77 -22.04
N ALA A 76 -29.78 -1.11 -21.25
CA ALA A 76 -28.47 -1.59 -20.84
C ALA A 76 -28.46 -1.81 -19.32
N SER A 77 -28.10 -3.02 -18.90
CA SER A 77 -28.03 -3.34 -17.46
C SER A 77 -26.91 -2.56 -16.77
N GLU A 78 -27.16 -2.12 -15.53
CA GLU A 78 -26.17 -1.44 -14.70
C GLU A 78 -24.87 -2.24 -14.53
N ALA A 79 -24.96 -3.54 -14.26
CA ALA A 79 -23.79 -4.42 -14.14
C ALA A 79 -22.91 -4.42 -15.41
N TYR A 80 -23.52 -4.32 -16.59
CA TYR A 80 -22.81 -4.26 -17.86
C TYR A 80 -22.11 -2.91 -18.05
N LEU A 81 -22.78 -1.80 -17.70
CA LEU A 81 -22.17 -0.46 -17.73
C LEU A 81 -21.01 -0.34 -16.74
N LEU A 82 -21.16 -0.89 -15.53
CA LEU A 82 -20.09 -0.98 -14.54
C LEU A 82 -18.90 -1.80 -15.06
N THR A 83 -19.15 -2.88 -15.81
CA THR A 83 -18.09 -3.67 -16.43
C THR A 83 -17.33 -2.87 -17.49
N LEU A 84 -18.03 -2.09 -18.33
CA LEU A 84 -17.38 -1.19 -19.27
C LEU A 84 -16.55 -0.11 -18.57
N GLY A 85 -17.05 0.44 -17.46
CA GLY A 85 -16.29 1.35 -16.59
C GLY A 85 -15.01 0.70 -16.05
N LYS A 86 -15.08 -0.55 -15.58
CA LYS A 86 -13.91 -1.33 -15.14
C LYS A 86 -12.91 -1.57 -16.27
N CYS A 87 -13.36 -1.76 -17.51
CA CYS A 87 -12.47 -1.87 -18.67
C CYS A 87 -11.69 -0.57 -18.93
N ILE A 88 -12.34 0.59 -18.81
CA ILE A 88 -11.65 1.89 -18.91
C ILE A 88 -10.61 2.03 -17.81
N ASN A 89 -10.98 1.69 -16.56
CA ASN A 89 -10.04 1.69 -15.44
C ASN A 89 -8.84 0.76 -15.68
N MET A 90 -9.07 -0.43 -16.22
CA MET A 90 -7.99 -1.36 -16.60
C MET A 90 -7.02 -0.70 -17.60
N PHE A 91 -7.51 -0.04 -18.65
CA PHE A 91 -6.63 0.65 -19.60
C PHE A 91 -5.80 1.75 -18.94
N ALA A 92 -6.40 2.52 -18.03
CA ALA A 92 -5.69 3.54 -17.27
C ALA A 92 -4.57 2.95 -16.40
N VAL A 93 -4.87 1.89 -15.65
CA VAL A 93 -3.88 1.18 -14.82
C VAL A 93 -2.74 0.63 -15.68
N LEU A 94 -3.06 0.00 -16.81
CA LEU A 94 -2.04 -0.57 -17.70
C LEU A 94 -1.12 0.49 -18.31
N ASP A 95 -1.64 1.66 -18.66
CA ASP A 95 -0.84 2.74 -19.23
C ASP A 95 0.06 3.40 -18.18
N GLU A 96 -0.44 3.67 -16.97
CA GLU A 96 0.37 4.21 -15.88
C GLU A 96 1.51 3.25 -15.48
N VAL A 97 1.21 1.95 -15.36
CA VAL A 97 2.25 0.92 -15.09
C VAL A 97 3.32 0.90 -16.19
N LYS A 98 2.91 1.03 -17.45
CA LYS A 98 3.86 1.10 -18.58
C LYS A 98 4.73 2.36 -18.49
N ASN A 99 4.14 3.52 -18.20
CA ASN A 99 4.84 4.80 -18.15
C ASN A 99 5.83 4.89 -16.98
N MET A 100 5.62 4.13 -15.90
CA MET A 100 6.50 4.14 -14.73
C MET A 100 7.70 3.19 -14.81
N LYS A 101 7.69 2.16 -15.67
CA LYS A 101 8.74 1.12 -15.72
C LYS A 101 10.17 1.59 -16.06
N SER A 102 10.39 2.87 -16.42
CA SER A 102 11.74 3.43 -16.60
C SER A 102 12.31 4.09 -15.34
N LYS A 103 11.51 4.28 -14.29
CA LYS A 103 11.97 4.73 -12.97
C LYS A 103 11.99 3.50 -12.06
N VAL A 104 13.12 3.28 -11.40
CA VAL A 104 13.39 2.10 -10.56
C VAL A 104 12.22 1.84 -9.59
N VAL A 105 11.57 0.70 -9.83
CA VAL A 105 10.51 -0.03 -9.10
C VAL A 105 9.54 0.78 -8.21
N PRO A 106 8.29 0.95 -8.66
CA PRO A 106 7.12 0.97 -7.80
C PRO A 106 6.30 -0.33 -7.99
N ILE A 107 5.99 -1.01 -6.88
CA ILE A 107 5.04 -2.13 -6.86
C ILE A 107 3.66 -1.56 -7.19
N LEU A 108 2.90 -2.24 -8.04
CA LEU A 108 1.55 -1.82 -8.48
C LEU A 108 0.63 -1.39 -7.32
N GLY A 109 0.84 -1.93 -6.11
CA GLY A 109 0.09 -1.59 -4.90
C GLY A 109 0.38 -0.21 -4.32
N ASP A 110 1.59 0.33 -4.52
CA ASP A 110 1.98 1.67 -4.04
C ASP A 110 1.74 2.76 -5.09
N MET A 111 1.38 2.38 -6.32
CA MET A 111 1.11 3.31 -7.40
C MET A 111 -0.19 4.08 -7.14
N GLN A 112 -0.07 5.32 -6.67
CA GLN A 112 -1.22 6.20 -6.46
C GLN A 112 -1.53 7.01 -7.72
N ILE A 113 -2.75 6.88 -8.23
CA ILE A 113 -3.25 7.72 -9.31
C ILE A 113 -4.03 8.88 -8.69
N ALA A 114 -3.44 10.07 -8.68
CA ALA A 114 -4.18 11.27 -8.29
C ALA A 114 -5.30 11.54 -9.31
N SER A 115 -6.56 11.32 -8.91
CA SER A 115 -7.74 11.48 -9.78
C SER A 115 -7.79 12.84 -10.49
N PHE A 116 -7.30 13.89 -9.84
CA PHE A 116 -7.28 15.23 -10.41
C PHE A 116 -6.27 15.42 -11.56
N THR A 117 -5.27 14.54 -11.68
CA THR A 117 -4.31 14.55 -12.80
C THR A 117 -5.02 14.34 -14.14
N TYR A 118 -6.07 13.53 -14.19
CA TYR A 118 -6.88 13.37 -15.41
C TYR A 118 -7.54 14.68 -15.82
N ILE A 119 -8.03 15.46 -14.85
CA ILE A 119 -8.67 16.74 -15.10
C ILE A 119 -7.62 17.75 -15.57
N LYS A 120 -6.47 17.86 -14.89
CA LYS A 120 -5.36 18.75 -15.30
C LYS A 120 -4.84 18.47 -16.70
N ARG A 121 -4.76 17.19 -17.09
CA ARG A 121 -4.32 16.75 -18.43
C ARG A 121 -5.39 16.93 -19.51
N SER A 122 -6.63 17.26 -19.13
CA SER A 122 -7.71 17.44 -20.10
C SER A 122 -7.52 18.71 -20.94
N LYS A 123 -7.87 18.63 -22.22
CA LYS A 123 -7.68 19.72 -23.21
C LYS A 123 -8.37 21.04 -22.82
N HIS A 124 -9.42 20.96 -22.00
CA HIS A 124 -10.28 22.09 -21.64
C HIS A 124 -10.11 22.52 -20.19
N PHE A 125 -9.07 22.04 -19.50
CA PHE A 125 -8.81 22.45 -18.14
C PHE A 125 -8.40 23.93 -18.09
N ASP A 126 -9.12 24.69 -17.28
CA ASP A 126 -8.85 26.09 -17.02
C ASP A 126 -8.62 26.25 -15.50
N PRO A 127 -7.37 26.51 -15.08
CA PRO A 127 -7.04 26.69 -13.66
C PRO A 127 -7.86 27.80 -12.99
N GLY A 128 -8.25 28.84 -13.75
CA GLY A 128 -9.00 29.99 -13.22
C GLY A 128 -10.43 29.65 -12.78
N LYS A 129 -11.00 28.55 -13.28
CA LYS A 129 -12.37 28.11 -12.93
C LYS A 129 -12.41 27.13 -11.75
N TRP A 130 -11.26 26.61 -11.35
CA TRP A 130 -11.16 25.55 -10.34
C TRP A 130 -10.09 25.86 -9.29
N PRO A 131 -10.25 26.96 -8.52
CA PRO A 131 -9.22 27.43 -7.59
C PRO A 131 -8.88 26.41 -6.48
N LEU A 132 -9.86 25.63 -6.04
CA LEU A 132 -9.67 24.59 -5.01
C LEU A 132 -8.84 23.39 -5.49
N SER A 133 -8.69 23.23 -6.80
CA SER A 133 -8.05 22.06 -7.39
C SER A 133 -6.51 22.14 -7.46
N SER A 134 -5.99 23.34 -7.20
CA SER A 134 -4.55 23.60 -7.05
C SER A 134 -4.21 24.05 -5.63
N SER A 135 -5.16 23.89 -4.69
CA SER A 135 -4.95 24.23 -3.29
C SER A 135 -3.98 23.23 -2.64
N THR A 136 -3.06 23.74 -1.83
CA THR A 136 -2.19 22.96 -0.95
C THR A 136 -2.86 22.59 0.38
N THR A 137 -4.12 22.97 0.58
CA THR A 137 -4.87 22.63 1.79
C THR A 137 -5.09 21.12 1.85
N ILE A 138 -4.68 20.50 2.96
CA ILE A 138 -4.87 19.07 3.22
C ILE A 138 -6.38 18.78 3.16
N SER A 139 -6.77 17.78 2.37
CA SER A 139 -8.16 17.35 2.31
C SER A 139 -8.61 16.85 3.68
N LEU A 140 -9.80 17.24 4.12
CA LEU A 140 -10.41 16.69 5.34
C LEU A 140 -10.54 15.16 5.29
N GLN A 141 -10.64 14.57 4.10
CA GLN A 141 -10.67 13.12 3.90
C GLN A 141 -9.32 12.44 4.23
N ALA A 142 -8.23 13.19 4.16
CA ALA A 142 -6.90 12.72 4.55
C ALA A 142 -6.58 13.04 6.03
N ASP A 143 -7.55 13.57 6.79
CA ASP A 143 -7.38 13.81 8.23
C ASP A 143 -8.12 12.74 9.05
N LEU A 144 -7.37 11.73 9.48
CA LEU A 144 -7.91 10.64 10.31
C LEU A 144 -8.43 11.13 11.67
N MET A 145 -7.93 12.25 12.19
CA MET A 145 -8.33 12.75 13.52
C MET A 145 -9.78 13.18 13.56
N VAL A 146 -10.30 13.71 12.44
CA VAL A 146 -11.71 14.08 12.30
C VAL A 146 -12.61 12.85 12.37
N HIS A 147 -12.14 11.71 11.87
CA HIS A 147 -12.91 10.46 11.83
C HIS A 147 -12.76 9.59 13.09
N LEU A 148 -11.68 9.75 13.85
CA LEU A 148 -11.32 8.85 14.94
C LEU A 148 -12.38 8.73 16.05
N LEU A 149 -13.01 9.85 16.43
CA LEU A 149 -14.06 9.84 17.45
C LEU A 149 -15.27 9.03 16.99
N GLN A 150 -15.72 9.25 15.76
CA GLN A 150 -16.84 8.53 15.17
C GLN A 150 -16.54 7.03 15.05
N ILE A 151 -15.34 6.67 14.58
CA ILE A 151 -14.89 5.28 14.48
C ILE A 151 -14.97 4.56 15.84
N ARG A 152 -14.52 5.22 16.91
CA ARG A 152 -14.56 4.64 18.27
C ARG A 152 -15.98 4.43 18.78
N GLU A 153 -16.87 5.41 18.56
CA GLU A 153 -18.28 5.29 18.96
C GLU A 153 -18.98 4.16 18.19
N ASP A 154 -18.77 4.08 16.88
CA ASP A 154 -19.37 3.05 16.04
C ASP A 154 -18.83 1.66 16.37
N TYR A 155 -17.53 1.54 16.65
CA TYR A 155 -16.91 0.31 17.13
C TYR A 155 -17.56 -0.19 18.42
N ILE A 156 -17.66 0.67 19.44
CA ILE A 156 -18.24 0.28 20.74
C ILE A 156 -19.70 -0.16 20.54
N LYS A 157 -20.48 0.61 19.79
CA LYS A 157 -21.88 0.32 19.54
C LYS A 157 -22.07 -1.01 18.80
N TYR A 158 -21.27 -1.25 17.76
CA TYR A 158 -21.36 -2.46 16.94
C TYR A 158 -20.92 -3.70 17.73
N ILE A 159 -19.77 -3.64 18.41
CA ILE A 159 -19.26 -4.77 19.20
C ILE A 159 -20.19 -5.13 20.35
N PHE A 160 -20.78 -4.13 21.01
CA PHE A 160 -21.78 -4.38 22.06
C PHE A 160 -22.99 -5.15 21.51
N GLU A 161 -23.54 -4.73 20.37
CA GLU A 161 -24.67 -5.39 19.72
C GLU A 161 -24.31 -6.82 19.26
N LEU A 162 -23.13 -6.99 18.66
CA LEU A 162 -22.61 -8.28 18.23
C LEU A 162 -22.38 -9.25 19.40
N ALA A 163 -21.83 -8.76 20.51
CA ALA A 163 -21.61 -9.56 21.71
C ALA A 163 -22.95 -10.05 22.31
N ILE A 164 -23.98 -9.20 22.33
CA ILE A 164 -25.33 -9.62 22.73
C ILE A 164 -25.83 -10.72 21.79
N TYR A 165 -25.71 -10.53 20.48
CA TYR A 165 -26.16 -11.51 19.50
C TYR A 165 -25.49 -12.87 19.70
N ILE A 166 -24.16 -12.91 19.84
CA ILE A 166 -23.39 -14.15 20.06
C ILE A 166 -23.85 -14.87 21.33
N ASN A 167 -24.06 -14.13 22.42
CA ASN A 167 -24.40 -14.72 23.72
C ASN A 167 -25.86 -15.15 23.84
N THR A 168 -26.78 -14.61 23.03
CA THR A 168 -28.22 -14.85 23.15
C THR A 168 -28.79 -15.82 22.11
N THR A 169 -28.06 -16.10 21.01
CA THR A 169 -28.67 -16.69 19.80
C THR A 169 -28.13 -18.07 19.41
N PHE A 170 -28.13 -19.03 20.34
CA PHE A 170 -28.06 -20.47 20.02
C PHE A 170 -29.49 -21.04 19.89
N LYS A 171 -30.08 -20.96 18.69
CA LYS A 171 -31.36 -21.62 18.35
C LYS A 171 -31.22 -22.36 17.02
N GLU A 172 -31.67 -23.62 16.98
CA GLU A 172 -31.60 -24.49 15.79
C GLU A 172 -32.59 -24.10 14.68
N MET A 173 -33.69 -23.42 15.02
CA MET A 173 -34.65 -22.88 14.05
C MET A 173 -34.88 -21.38 14.31
N ARG A 174 -34.60 -20.56 13.29
CA ARG A 174 -34.77 -19.10 13.32
C ARG A 174 -35.92 -18.68 12.42
N THR A 175 -36.64 -17.65 12.84
CA THR A 175 -37.66 -17.01 12.01
C THR A 175 -37.03 -16.17 10.89
N ASP A 176 -37.75 -15.92 9.80
CA ASP A 176 -37.28 -15.06 8.71
C ASP A 176 -36.90 -13.65 9.18
N LYS A 177 -37.59 -13.15 10.22
CA LYS A 177 -37.28 -11.86 10.84
C LYS A 177 -35.93 -11.88 11.55
N GLU A 178 -35.67 -12.89 12.39
CA GLU A 178 -34.38 -13.05 13.07
C GLU A 178 -33.22 -13.28 12.07
N ASN A 179 -33.49 -14.00 10.96
CA ASN A 179 -32.52 -14.18 9.89
C ASN A 179 -32.20 -12.87 9.17
N LYS A 180 -33.21 -12.03 8.90
CA LYS A 180 -33.01 -10.70 8.32
C LYS A 180 -32.20 -9.79 9.27
N GLU A 181 -32.55 -9.76 10.55
CA GLU A 181 -31.81 -8.96 11.55
C GLU A 181 -30.34 -9.41 11.65
N THR A 182 -30.09 -10.71 11.57
CA THR A 182 -28.72 -11.27 11.50
C THR A 182 -27.99 -10.81 10.24
N ALA A 183 -28.65 -10.87 9.08
CA ALA A 183 -28.05 -10.45 7.81
C ALA A 183 -27.74 -8.94 7.81
N ASP A 184 -28.64 -8.12 8.35
CA ASP A 184 -28.45 -6.67 8.48
C ASP A 184 -27.30 -6.34 9.45
N LEU A 185 -27.15 -7.09 10.55
CA LEU A 185 -26.01 -6.96 11.47
C LEU A 185 -24.68 -7.35 10.81
N ALA A 186 -24.67 -8.44 10.02
CA ALA A 186 -23.49 -8.86 9.28
C ALA A 186 -23.09 -7.85 8.19
N LEU A 187 -24.07 -7.33 7.44
CA LEU A 187 -23.85 -6.31 6.42
C LEU A 187 -23.29 -5.02 7.02
N ARG A 188 -23.84 -4.54 8.14
CA ARG A 188 -23.31 -3.38 8.86
C ARG A 188 -21.86 -3.59 9.30
N GLY A 189 -21.51 -4.77 9.78
CA GLY A 189 -20.13 -5.11 10.15
C GLY A 189 -19.17 -5.00 8.97
N LEU A 190 -19.55 -5.56 7.81
CA LEU A 190 -18.76 -5.47 6.59
C LEU A 190 -18.62 -4.03 6.09
N GLN A 191 -19.67 -3.22 6.20
CA GLN A 191 -19.64 -1.79 5.85
C GLN A 191 -18.68 -1.01 6.75
N LEU A 192 -18.77 -1.18 8.07
CA LEU A 192 -17.87 -0.52 9.03
C LEU A 192 -16.40 -0.91 8.78
N LEU A 193 -16.12 -2.20 8.57
CA LEU A 193 -14.77 -2.67 8.24
C LEU A 193 -14.26 -2.06 6.92
N SER A 194 -15.12 -1.97 5.90
CA SER A 194 -14.79 -1.34 4.63
C SER A 194 -14.50 0.15 4.79
N GLU A 195 -15.29 0.87 5.58
CA GLU A 195 -15.11 2.30 5.85
C GLU A 195 -13.79 2.57 6.57
N TRP A 196 -13.50 1.83 7.64
CA TRP A 196 -12.27 2.02 8.43
C TRP A 196 -11.02 1.65 7.61
N SER A 197 -11.08 0.56 6.85
CA SER A 197 -9.98 0.16 5.96
C SER A 197 -9.74 1.19 4.86
N SER A 198 -10.81 1.77 4.31
CA SER A 198 -10.71 2.83 3.30
C SER A 198 -10.08 4.09 3.90
N ALA A 199 -10.47 4.51 5.10
CA ALA A 199 -9.90 5.68 5.76
C ALA A 199 -8.38 5.55 5.98
N VAL A 200 -7.91 4.38 6.43
CA VAL A 200 -6.46 4.12 6.59
C VAL A 200 -5.74 4.09 5.25
N THR A 201 -6.32 3.43 4.25
CA THR A 201 -5.71 3.30 2.93
C THR A 201 -5.66 4.64 2.20
N GLU A 202 -6.72 5.45 2.27
CA GLU A 202 -6.77 6.79 1.68
C GLU A 202 -5.76 7.75 2.33
N LEU A 203 -5.61 7.71 3.65
CA LEU A 203 -4.58 8.47 4.36
C LEU A 203 -3.18 8.06 3.88
N TYR A 204 -2.91 6.76 3.82
CA TYR A 204 -1.63 6.23 3.37
C TYR A 204 -1.34 6.66 1.92
N SER A 205 -2.30 6.48 1.02
CA SER A 205 -2.26 6.94 -0.37
C SER A 205 -1.98 8.44 -0.49
N TRP A 206 -2.61 9.25 0.36
CA TRP A 206 -2.40 10.69 0.37
C TRP A 206 -0.96 11.04 0.79
N LYS A 207 -0.42 10.37 1.81
CA LYS A 207 0.97 10.58 2.27
C LYS A 207 2.01 10.17 1.22
N LEU A 208 1.76 9.09 0.47
CA LEU A 208 2.64 8.69 -0.64
C LEU A 208 2.70 9.71 -1.78
N LEU A 209 1.59 10.44 -2.01
CA LEU A 209 1.52 11.50 -3.02
C LEU A 209 2.11 12.84 -2.56
N HIS A 210 2.26 13.04 -1.24
CA HIS A 210 2.70 14.29 -0.63
C HIS A 210 3.81 13.98 0.39
N SER A 211 4.98 13.59 -0.12
CA SER A 211 6.17 13.44 0.71
C SER A 211 6.49 14.75 1.42
N THR A 212 6.94 14.64 2.67
CA THR A 212 7.37 15.80 3.44
C THR A 212 8.80 16.18 3.08
N ASP A 213 9.08 17.47 3.13
CA ASP A 213 10.41 18.01 2.84
C ASP A 213 11.02 18.63 4.10
N HIS A 214 12.34 18.82 4.09
CA HIS A 214 13.09 19.58 5.11
C HIS A 214 12.54 21.00 5.38
N HIS A 215 11.74 21.56 4.47
CA HIS A 215 11.03 22.82 4.65
C HIS A 215 9.78 22.71 5.54
N GLN A 216 9.18 21.53 5.64
CA GLN A 216 7.97 21.26 6.43
C GLN A 216 8.31 20.64 7.79
N ILE A 217 9.37 19.84 7.88
CA ILE A 217 9.86 19.21 9.10
C ILE A 217 11.37 19.42 9.18
N GLU A 218 11.85 20.21 10.16
CA GLU A 218 13.28 20.52 10.32
C GLU A 218 14.15 19.28 10.56
N GLU A 219 13.57 18.21 11.12
CA GLU A 219 14.24 16.91 11.33
C GLU A 219 14.36 16.05 10.05
N CYS A 220 13.71 16.43 8.93
CA CYS A 220 13.80 15.68 7.68
C CYS A 220 15.12 16.01 6.96
N PRO A 221 16.03 15.03 6.76
CA PRO A 221 17.31 15.27 6.10
C PRO A 221 17.10 15.61 4.62
N GLN A 222 17.97 16.47 4.06
CA GLN A 222 17.87 16.88 2.65
C GLN A 222 18.10 15.72 1.65
N GLU A 223 18.78 14.66 2.08
CA GLU A 223 19.08 13.45 1.31
C GLU A 223 18.02 12.34 1.51
N ALA A 224 16.90 12.63 2.20
CA ALA A 224 15.86 11.66 2.52
C ALA A 224 15.27 10.94 1.28
N GLU A 225 15.27 11.58 0.11
CA GLU A 225 14.76 10.99 -1.14
C GLU A 225 15.61 9.82 -1.67
N GLU A 226 16.90 9.78 -1.35
CA GLU A 226 17.84 8.75 -1.82
C GLU A 226 17.93 7.53 -0.90
N TYR A 227 17.24 7.55 0.24
CA TYR A 227 17.18 6.37 1.11
C TYR A 227 16.59 5.19 0.33
N GLU A 228 17.38 4.13 0.21
CA GLU A 228 16.95 2.87 -0.39
C GLU A 228 15.66 2.43 0.30
N ARG A 229 14.57 2.36 -0.48
CA ARG A 229 13.21 1.98 -0.03
C ARG A 229 13.11 0.56 0.55
N PHE A 230 14.23 -0.11 0.78
CA PHE A 230 14.36 -1.47 1.25
C PHE A 230 14.85 -1.56 2.71
N CYS A 231 15.11 -0.43 3.38
CA CYS A 231 15.37 -0.42 4.81
C CYS A 231 14.06 -0.68 5.59
N ILE A 232 14.13 -1.49 6.66
CA ILE A 232 12.98 -1.73 7.55
C ILE A 232 12.44 -0.43 8.17
N GLU A 233 13.29 0.59 8.31
CA GLU A 233 12.93 1.93 8.82
C GLU A 233 11.98 2.69 7.88
N SER A 234 11.91 2.29 6.61
CA SER A 234 10.95 2.80 5.64
C SER A 234 9.71 1.90 5.50
N SER A 235 9.65 0.79 6.22
CA SER A 235 8.53 -0.16 6.19
C SER A 235 7.40 0.29 7.11
N MET A 236 6.22 0.57 6.56
CA MET A 236 5.07 1.05 7.34
C MET A 236 4.68 0.16 8.52
N PRO A 237 4.60 -1.18 8.40
CA PRO A 237 4.34 -2.04 9.54
C PRO A 237 5.34 -1.84 10.68
N TRP A 238 6.63 -1.74 10.34
CA TRP A 238 7.69 -1.52 11.34
C TRP A 238 7.67 -0.13 11.93
N ILE A 239 7.46 0.93 11.13
CA ILE A 239 7.34 2.31 11.62
C ILE A 239 6.25 2.42 12.70
N LEU A 240 5.10 1.79 12.47
CA LEU A 240 3.98 1.80 13.42
C LEU A 240 4.31 1.01 14.69
N THR A 241 4.88 -0.19 14.56
CA THR A 241 5.29 -1.02 15.70
C THR A 241 6.38 -0.33 16.52
N ASP A 242 7.41 0.20 15.86
CA ASP A 242 8.55 0.82 16.51
C ASP A 242 8.17 2.09 17.26
N HIS A 243 7.22 2.87 16.72
CA HIS A 243 6.69 4.04 17.41
C HIS A 243 6.03 3.67 18.75
N ILE A 244 5.25 2.59 18.80
CA ILE A 244 4.63 2.10 20.05
C ILE A 244 5.71 1.67 21.05
N LEU A 245 6.71 0.93 20.58
CA LEU A 245 7.83 0.49 21.43
C LEU A 245 8.65 1.68 21.95
N CYS A 246 8.96 2.67 21.11
CA CYS A 246 9.78 3.81 21.49
C CYS A 246 9.05 4.77 22.45
N THR A 247 7.75 5.01 22.23
CA THR A 247 6.94 5.88 23.09
C THR A 247 6.63 5.25 24.44
N LYS A 248 6.58 3.92 24.54
CA LYS A 248 6.25 3.17 25.76
C LYS A 248 4.90 3.56 26.37
N GLU A 249 3.99 4.02 25.52
CA GLU A 249 2.67 4.46 25.93
C GLU A 249 1.83 3.24 26.36
N PRO A 250 1.40 3.13 27.64
CA PRO A 250 0.72 1.94 28.14
C PRO A 250 -0.58 1.64 27.40
N SER A 251 -1.31 2.70 27.03
CA SER A 251 -2.57 2.60 26.30
C SER A 251 -2.42 2.00 24.90
N MET A 252 -1.23 2.10 24.29
CA MET A 252 -0.94 1.59 22.94
C MET A 252 -0.23 0.23 22.95
N THR A 253 0.32 -0.18 24.10
CA THR A 253 1.12 -1.41 24.23
C THR A 253 0.28 -2.65 23.89
N GLU A 254 -1.00 -2.68 24.27
CA GLU A 254 -1.92 -3.78 23.95
C GLU A 254 -2.16 -3.94 22.44
N TYR A 255 -1.87 -2.91 21.64
CA TYR A 255 -2.09 -2.89 20.20
C TYR A 255 -0.83 -3.19 19.38
N VAL A 256 0.33 -3.39 20.02
CA VAL A 256 1.63 -3.50 19.32
C VAL A 256 1.71 -4.66 18.32
N LEU A 257 0.89 -5.70 18.49
CA LEU A 257 0.85 -6.86 17.61
C LEU A 257 0.01 -6.63 16.34
N TYR A 258 -0.95 -5.70 16.33
CA TYR A 258 -1.79 -5.48 15.14
C TYR A 258 -0.99 -4.94 13.94
N PRO A 259 -0.07 -3.97 14.09
CA PRO A 259 0.75 -3.54 12.96
C PRO A 259 1.71 -4.63 12.47
N LEU A 260 2.18 -5.53 13.34
CA LEU A 260 3.00 -6.67 12.92
C LEU A 260 2.19 -7.67 12.06
N ASP A 261 0.89 -7.80 12.32
CA ASP A 261 0.00 -8.67 11.54
C ASP A 261 -0.14 -8.23 10.07
N LEU A 262 0.17 -6.96 9.76
CA LEU A 262 0.20 -6.46 8.37
C LEU A 262 1.24 -7.19 7.50
N TYR A 263 2.28 -7.78 8.10
CA TYR A 263 3.21 -8.66 7.38
C TYR A 263 2.53 -9.95 6.91
N ASN A 264 1.58 -10.49 7.67
CA ASN A 264 0.81 -11.68 7.26
C ASN A 264 -0.06 -11.36 6.05
N ASP A 265 -0.74 -10.21 6.05
CA ASP A 265 -1.51 -9.73 4.90
C ASP A 265 -0.61 -9.58 3.66
N SER A 266 0.53 -8.92 3.83
CA SER A 266 1.51 -8.69 2.74
C SER A 266 2.05 -10.01 2.17
N ALA A 267 2.42 -10.95 3.04
CA ALA A 267 2.89 -12.28 2.68
C ALA A 267 1.82 -13.09 1.93
N TYR A 268 0.58 -13.07 2.44
CA TYR A 268 -0.55 -13.73 1.79
C TYR A 268 -0.80 -13.17 0.38
N TYR A 269 -0.77 -11.84 0.22
CA TYR A 269 -0.91 -11.16 -1.07
C TYR A 269 0.23 -11.52 -2.04
N ALA A 270 1.48 -11.58 -1.56
CA ALA A 270 2.65 -11.98 -2.35
C ALA A 270 2.50 -13.41 -2.93
N LEU A 271 2.01 -14.35 -2.11
CA LEU A 271 1.87 -15.75 -2.49
C LEU A 271 0.64 -16.01 -3.37
N THR A 272 -0.52 -15.44 -3.04
CA THR A 272 -1.80 -15.82 -3.66
C THR A 272 -2.17 -14.95 -4.86
N LEU A 273 -1.98 -13.63 -4.74
CA LEU A 273 -2.38 -12.66 -5.77
C LEU A 273 -1.23 -12.38 -6.73
N PHE A 274 -0.08 -11.92 -6.23
CA PHE A 274 1.07 -11.60 -7.08
C PHE A 274 1.78 -12.85 -7.60
N ARG A 275 1.77 -13.93 -6.80
CA ARG A 275 2.40 -15.22 -7.12
C ARG A 275 3.88 -15.04 -7.48
N LYS A 276 4.59 -14.26 -6.66
CA LYS A 276 6.02 -13.99 -6.83
C LYS A 276 6.76 -14.39 -5.57
N GLN A 277 7.71 -15.32 -5.72
CA GLN A 277 8.50 -15.83 -4.62
C GLN A 277 9.41 -14.75 -4.02
N PHE A 278 10.13 -14.00 -4.86
CA PHE A 278 11.04 -12.96 -4.37
C PHE A 278 10.34 -11.90 -3.48
N LEU A 279 9.07 -11.56 -3.76
CA LEU A 279 8.30 -10.65 -2.91
C LEU A 279 8.04 -11.23 -1.52
N TYR A 280 7.77 -12.55 -1.46
CA TYR A 280 7.61 -13.24 -0.18
C TYR A 280 8.95 -13.33 0.57
N ASP A 281 10.03 -13.65 -0.14
CA ASP A 281 11.38 -13.75 0.44
C ASP A 281 11.81 -12.39 1.04
N GLU A 282 11.48 -11.26 0.38
CA GLU A 282 11.70 -9.91 0.91
C GLU A 282 10.85 -9.62 2.16
N VAL A 283 9.56 -10.00 2.16
CA VAL A 283 8.68 -9.85 3.33
C VAL A 283 9.18 -10.69 4.52
N GLU A 284 9.61 -11.92 4.26
CA GLU A 284 10.19 -12.85 5.25
C GLU A 284 11.50 -12.29 5.84
N ALA A 285 12.39 -11.79 4.99
CA ALA A 285 13.63 -11.17 5.45
C ALA A 285 13.35 -9.93 6.32
N GLY A 286 12.38 -9.10 5.92
CA GLY A 286 11.95 -7.91 6.66
C GLY A 286 11.38 -8.26 8.03
N ILE A 287 10.40 -9.18 8.10
CA ILE A 287 9.78 -9.56 9.38
C ILE A 287 10.77 -10.22 10.33
N ASN A 288 11.70 -11.05 9.84
CA ASN A 288 12.70 -11.69 10.69
C ASN A 288 13.55 -10.65 11.44
N LEU A 289 14.03 -9.63 10.73
CA LEU A 289 14.80 -8.55 11.34
C LEU A 289 13.94 -7.72 12.31
N CYS A 290 12.72 -7.36 11.92
CA CYS A 290 11.79 -6.61 12.76
C CYS A 290 11.43 -7.37 14.04
N PHE A 291 11.22 -8.69 13.96
CA PHE A 291 10.84 -9.51 15.09
C PHE A 291 11.97 -9.65 16.11
N ASP A 292 13.22 -9.82 15.66
CA ASP A 292 14.39 -9.82 16.54
C ASP A 292 14.50 -8.49 17.32
N GLN A 293 14.30 -7.35 16.63
CA GLN A 293 14.29 -6.04 17.27
C GLN A 293 13.11 -5.84 18.22
N PHE A 294 11.93 -6.34 17.86
CA PHE A 294 10.72 -6.31 18.69
C PHE A 294 10.94 -7.04 20.01
N VAL A 295 11.43 -8.29 19.95
CA VAL A 295 11.71 -9.10 21.14
C VAL A 295 12.74 -8.43 22.02
N TYR A 296 13.83 -7.90 21.43
CA TYR A 296 14.85 -7.17 22.17
C TYR A 296 14.26 -5.95 22.90
N LYS A 297 13.61 -5.04 22.19
CA LYS A 297 13.06 -3.79 22.75
C LYS A 297 11.99 -4.06 23.80
N LEU A 298 11.08 -5.02 23.56
CA LEU A 298 10.04 -5.37 24.50
C LEU A 298 10.63 -6.01 25.78
N SER A 299 11.61 -6.89 25.64
CA SER A 299 12.26 -7.53 26.79
C SER A 299 12.97 -6.53 27.70
N GLU A 300 13.69 -5.56 27.13
CA GLU A 300 14.34 -4.48 27.90
C GLU A 300 13.31 -3.62 28.64
N GLN A 301 12.16 -3.33 28.02
CA GLN A 301 11.10 -2.55 28.64
C GLN A 301 10.44 -3.27 29.81
N ILE A 302 10.12 -4.55 29.62
CA ILE A 302 9.55 -5.39 30.68
C ILE A 302 10.52 -5.46 31.85
N LEU A 303 11.80 -5.73 31.58
CA LEU A 303 12.84 -5.81 32.60
C LEU A 303 13.00 -4.48 33.34
N ALA A 304 13.07 -3.36 32.62
CA ALA A 304 13.16 -2.02 33.21
C ALA A 304 11.95 -1.69 34.10
N HIS A 305 10.73 -2.06 33.66
CA HIS A 305 9.51 -1.85 34.42
C HIS A 305 9.55 -2.63 35.74
N TYR A 306 9.85 -3.93 35.72
CA TYR A 306 9.92 -4.75 36.94
C TYR A 306 11.06 -4.34 37.87
N ASN A 307 12.23 -3.95 37.34
CA ASN A 307 13.34 -3.46 38.16
C ASN A 307 13.01 -2.13 38.86
N CYS A 308 12.30 -1.23 38.18
CA CYS A 308 11.85 0.02 38.79
C CYS A 308 10.83 -0.24 39.92
N THR A 309 9.87 -1.14 39.68
CA THR A 309 8.86 -1.54 40.67
C THR A 309 9.48 -2.21 41.90
N ASN A 310 10.50 -3.06 41.71
CA ASN A 310 11.23 -3.70 42.81
C ASN A 310 12.05 -2.70 43.66
N ASN A 311 12.66 -1.69 43.03
CA ASN A 311 13.37 -0.62 43.75
C ASN A 311 12.42 0.29 44.55
N ILE A 312 11.24 0.59 44.01
CA ILE A 312 10.21 1.35 44.74
C ILE A 312 9.69 0.54 45.92
N SER A 313 9.49 -0.77 45.74
CA SER A 313 9.07 -1.66 46.82
C SER A 313 10.11 -1.71 47.95
N GLN A 314 11.41 -1.73 47.64
CA GLN A 314 12.46 -1.69 48.66
C GLN A 314 12.56 -0.33 49.38
N GLN A 315 12.25 0.78 48.71
CA GLN A 315 12.26 2.12 49.35
C GLN A 315 11.03 2.40 50.24
N VAL A 316 9.89 1.74 50.00
CA VAL A 316 8.68 1.89 50.82
C VAL A 316 8.71 1.02 52.08
N PHE A 317 9.61 0.02 52.14
CA PHE A 317 9.83 -0.85 53.30
C PHE A 317 11.06 -0.47 54.16
N CYS A 318 11.66 0.70 53.94
CA CYS A 318 12.63 1.34 54.84
C CYS A 318 12.08 2.65 55.40
#